data_AF-A0A2V2Q4J2-F1
#
_entry.id   AF-A0A2V2Q4J2-F1
#
_cell.length_a   1.000
_cell.length_b   1.000
_cell.length_c   1.000
_cell.angle_alpha   90.00
_cell.angle_beta   90.00
_cell.angle_gamma   90.00
#
_symmetry.space_group_name_H-M   'P 1'
#
loop_
_entity.id
_entity.type
_entity.pdbx_description
1 polymer ?
#
loop_
_entity_poly.entity_id
_entity_poly.type
_entity_poly.pdbx_seq_one_letter_code
_entity_poly.pdbx_strand_id
1 'polypeptide(L)'
;STAAGQGVRRAGQTPGALLASGLAAVAERPVDLRNVALPGARSDDLERQVSLLLADPARTPDVCVIMIGANDVTHRMPATQSVRCLTTAVRRLRTAGAEVVVGTCPDLGTIEPVYQPLRWLARRVSRQLAAAQTIGTVEQGGRTVSLGDLLGPEFAANPRELFGPDNYHPSAEGYATAAMAVLPTLCAVLGLWPESDRLDGSRREDILPVAKAASQAAREAGTEVTGARAPWALLKHRRRRRLPASAQTEPAPSSHPDAAHGHT
;
A
#
# COMPACT_ATOMS: atom_id res chain seq x y z
N SER A 1 5.32 -11.99 3.19
CA SER A 1 4.30 -12.85 2.55
C SER A 1 3.37 -12.03 1.65
N THR A 2 2.92 -10.87 2.10
CA THR A 2 2.13 -9.87 1.34
C THR A 2 2.78 -9.52 -0.01
N ALA A 3 4.02 -9.02 -0.04
CA ALA A 3 4.73 -8.70 -1.28
C ALA A 3 5.02 -9.91 -2.19
N ALA A 4 5.07 -11.12 -1.61
CA ALA A 4 5.24 -12.36 -2.35
C ALA A 4 3.92 -12.87 -2.97
N GLY A 5 2.79 -12.23 -2.69
CA GLY A 5 1.48 -12.65 -3.20
C GLY A 5 0.93 -13.92 -2.56
N GLN A 6 1.32 -14.23 -1.33
CA GLN A 6 0.78 -15.39 -0.60
C GLN A 6 -0.72 -15.21 -0.34
N GLY A 7 -1.53 -16.24 -0.65
CA GLY A 7 -2.99 -16.21 -0.45
C GLY A 7 -3.82 -16.07 -1.73
N VAL A 8 -3.21 -15.80 -2.89
CA VAL A 8 -3.90 -15.77 -4.20
C VAL A 8 -3.51 -16.96 -5.08
N ARG A 9 -4.45 -17.42 -5.90
CA ARG A 9 -4.26 -18.60 -6.78
C ARG A 9 -3.76 -18.25 -8.19
N ARG A 10 -3.78 -16.96 -8.58
CA ARG A 10 -3.37 -16.48 -9.90
C ARG A 10 -2.27 -15.44 -9.79
N ALA A 11 -1.24 -15.54 -10.63
CA ALA A 11 -0.10 -14.62 -10.64
C ALA A 11 -0.53 -13.14 -10.83
N GLY A 12 -1.57 -12.89 -11.64
CA GLY A 12 -2.12 -11.56 -11.87
C GLY A 12 -2.83 -10.92 -10.67
N GLN A 13 -3.10 -11.67 -9.61
CA GLN A 13 -3.74 -11.18 -8.38
C GLN A 13 -2.71 -10.81 -7.29
N THR A 14 -1.42 -11.02 -7.56
CA THR A 14 -0.37 -10.65 -6.61
C THR A 14 -0.23 -9.13 -6.55
N PRO A 15 0.19 -8.55 -5.39
CA PRO A 15 0.41 -7.10 -5.29
C PRO A 15 1.36 -6.55 -6.34
N GLY A 16 2.45 -7.28 -6.61
CA GLY A 16 3.41 -6.89 -7.63
C GLY A 16 2.76 -6.79 -9.01
N ALA A 17 1.97 -7.80 -9.40
CA ALA A 17 1.28 -7.79 -10.69
C ALA A 17 0.22 -6.69 -10.79
N LEU A 18 -0.54 -6.45 -9.73
CA LEU A 18 -1.55 -5.38 -9.68
C LEU A 18 -0.91 -4.00 -9.80
N LEU A 19 0.18 -3.76 -9.07
CA LEU A 19 0.94 -2.51 -9.15
C LEU A 19 1.57 -2.31 -10.52
N ALA A 20 2.23 -3.34 -11.07
CA ALA A 20 2.84 -3.28 -12.39
C ALA A 20 1.81 -3.04 -13.49
N SER A 21 0.64 -3.70 -13.41
CA SER A 21 -0.43 -3.53 -14.40
C SER A 21 -1.06 -2.14 -14.32
N GLY A 22 -1.33 -1.65 -13.10
CA GLY A 22 -1.84 -0.28 -12.90
C GLY A 22 -0.83 0.77 -13.37
N LEU A 23 0.46 0.55 -13.09
CA LEU A 23 1.52 1.46 -13.52
C LEU A 23 1.68 1.45 -15.05
N ALA A 24 1.66 0.28 -15.69
CA ALA A 24 1.73 0.17 -17.15
C ALA A 24 0.55 0.87 -17.83
N ALA A 25 -0.65 0.76 -17.25
CA ALA A 25 -1.84 1.44 -17.76
C ALA A 25 -1.72 2.97 -17.66
N VAL A 26 -1.18 3.51 -16.56
CA VAL A 26 -1.00 4.96 -16.39
C VAL A 26 0.18 5.49 -17.21
N ALA A 27 1.25 4.72 -17.32
CA ALA A 27 2.48 5.11 -18.02
C ALA A 27 2.43 4.91 -19.54
N GLU A 28 1.37 4.25 -20.03
CA GLU A 28 1.16 3.81 -21.41
C GLU A 28 2.38 3.08 -22.00
N ARG A 29 3.08 2.31 -21.16
CA ARG A 29 4.30 1.58 -21.56
C ARG A 29 4.45 0.27 -20.79
N PRO A 30 5.19 -0.71 -21.33
CA PRO A 30 5.48 -1.96 -20.62
C PRO A 30 6.24 -1.72 -19.30
N VAL A 31 5.94 -2.53 -18.29
CA VAL A 31 6.63 -2.52 -16.97
C VAL A 31 7.25 -3.90 -16.73
N ASP A 32 8.58 -3.96 -16.51
CA ASP A 32 9.29 -5.17 -16.06
C ASP A 32 9.13 -5.32 -14.55
N LEU A 33 8.38 -6.33 -14.10
CA LEU A 33 8.21 -6.62 -12.69
C LEU A 33 9.22 -7.67 -12.24
N ARG A 34 9.99 -7.33 -11.19
CA ARG A 34 10.85 -8.29 -10.49
C ARG A 34 10.46 -8.41 -9.04
N ASN A 35 10.22 -9.65 -8.62
CA ASN A 35 9.87 -9.95 -7.24
C ASN A 35 11.00 -10.73 -6.57
N VAL A 36 11.64 -10.12 -5.58
CA VAL A 36 12.66 -10.74 -4.71
C VAL A 36 12.13 -11.01 -3.30
N ALA A 37 10.83 -10.78 -3.06
CA ALA A 37 10.22 -10.93 -1.75
C ALA A 37 10.14 -12.40 -1.34
N LEU A 38 10.55 -12.67 -0.10
CA LEU A 38 10.46 -13.99 0.50
C LEU A 38 9.26 -14.06 1.49
N PRO A 39 8.36 -15.06 1.39
CA PRO A 39 7.38 -15.34 2.42
C PRO A 39 8.03 -15.50 3.81
N GLY A 40 7.40 -14.97 4.86
CA GLY A 40 7.97 -15.03 6.21
C GLY A 40 9.18 -14.10 6.47
N ALA A 41 9.70 -13.39 5.47
CA ALA A 41 10.82 -12.46 5.66
C ALA A 41 10.53 -11.42 6.74
N ARG A 42 11.54 -11.16 7.58
CA ARG A 42 11.63 -10.05 8.52
C ARG A 42 12.56 -8.98 7.93
N SER A 43 12.62 -7.82 8.55
CA SER A 43 13.46 -6.72 8.02
C SER A 43 14.95 -7.04 7.91
N ASP A 44 15.47 -8.01 8.66
CA ASP A 44 16.86 -8.49 8.54
C ASP A 44 17.18 -9.16 7.19
N ASP A 45 16.17 -9.69 6.48
CA ASP A 45 16.31 -10.28 5.15
C ASP A 45 16.39 -9.24 4.01
N LEU A 46 16.07 -7.96 4.29
CA LEU A 46 16.08 -6.90 3.26
C LEU A 46 17.46 -6.76 2.60
N GLU A 47 18.54 -6.95 3.35
CA GLU A 47 19.90 -6.85 2.81
C GLU A 47 20.15 -7.88 1.70
N ARG A 48 19.67 -9.12 1.88
CA ARG A 48 19.75 -10.16 0.86
C ARG A 48 18.92 -9.79 -0.37
N GLN A 49 17.68 -9.31 -0.16
CA GLN A 49 16.77 -8.94 -1.24
C GLN A 49 17.31 -7.76 -2.08
N VAL A 50 17.84 -6.72 -1.43
CA VAL A 50 18.46 -5.57 -2.10
C VAL A 50 19.71 -6.01 -2.87
N SER A 51 20.55 -6.85 -2.28
CA SER A 51 21.74 -7.36 -2.96
C SER A 51 21.40 -8.22 -4.19
N LEU A 52 20.32 -8.99 -4.16
CA LEU A 52 19.82 -9.69 -5.35
C LEU A 52 19.33 -8.73 -6.44
N LEU A 53 18.63 -7.67 -6.05
CA LEU A 53 18.07 -6.70 -6.99
C LEU A 53 19.15 -5.84 -7.65
N LEU A 54 20.22 -5.53 -6.92
CA LEU A 54 21.34 -4.70 -7.36
C LEU A 54 22.55 -5.53 -7.87
N ALA A 55 22.41 -6.84 -7.99
CA ALA A 55 23.49 -7.72 -8.46
C ALA A 55 23.92 -7.41 -9.91
N ASP A 56 22.99 -6.92 -10.72
CA ASP A 56 23.23 -6.51 -12.11
C ASP A 56 22.97 -4.99 -12.26
N PRO A 57 24.04 -4.17 -12.36
CA PRO A 57 23.91 -2.72 -12.49
C PRO A 57 23.13 -2.28 -13.73
N ALA A 58 23.19 -3.04 -14.84
CA ALA A 58 22.47 -2.73 -16.07
C ALA A 58 20.95 -2.88 -15.91
N ARG A 59 20.52 -3.50 -14.81
CA ARG A 59 19.15 -3.83 -14.51
C ARG A 59 18.66 -3.14 -13.23
N THR A 60 19.27 -2.01 -12.85
CA THR A 60 18.80 -1.20 -11.72
C THR A 60 17.34 -0.77 -11.93
N PRO A 61 16.45 -0.97 -10.94
CA PRO A 61 15.03 -0.63 -11.09
C PRO A 61 14.78 0.87 -11.04
N ASP A 62 13.83 1.37 -11.83
CA ASP A 62 13.37 2.77 -11.76
C ASP A 62 12.67 3.07 -10.43
N VAL A 63 11.91 2.09 -9.91
CA VAL A 63 11.21 2.19 -8.64
C VAL A 63 11.16 0.85 -7.90
N CYS A 64 11.28 0.91 -6.58
CA CYS A 64 11.17 -0.23 -5.67
C CYS A 64 10.02 -0.02 -4.68
N VAL A 65 9.17 -1.03 -4.54
CA VAL A 65 8.13 -1.07 -3.50
C VAL A 65 8.55 -2.03 -2.40
N ILE A 66 8.66 -1.54 -1.16
CA ILE A 66 8.95 -2.36 0.02
C ILE A 66 7.71 -2.47 0.88
N MET A 67 7.30 -3.68 1.22
CA MET A 67 6.24 -3.94 2.20
C MET A 67 6.79 -4.91 3.26
N ILE A 68 7.11 -4.40 4.44
CA ILE A 68 7.76 -5.15 5.52
C ILE A 68 7.29 -4.64 6.90
N GLY A 69 7.29 -5.51 7.91
CA GLY A 69 6.99 -5.14 9.29
C GLY A 69 5.97 -6.03 9.99
N ALA A 70 5.04 -6.66 9.28
CA ALA A 70 4.07 -7.57 9.90
C ALA A 70 4.76 -8.75 10.61
N ASN A 71 5.71 -9.40 9.93
CA ASN A 71 6.50 -10.49 10.51
C ASN A 71 7.43 -10.01 11.62
N ASP A 72 7.90 -8.78 11.58
CA ASP A 72 8.74 -8.21 12.63
C ASP A 72 7.96 -8.12 13.94
N VAL A 73 6.70 -7.69 13.87
CA VAL A 73 5.81 -7.66 15.05
C VAL A 73 5.46 -9.06 15.51
N THR A 74 5.06 -9.96 14.60
CA THR A 74 4.69 -11.35 14.93
C THR A 74 5.85 -12.11 15.58
N HIS A 75 7.08 -11.89 15.11
CA HIS A 75 8.30 -12.50 15.66
C HIS A 75 9.03 -11.64 16.69
N ARG A 76 8.42 -10.54 17.15
CA ARG A 76 8.94 -9.65 18.22
C ARG A 76 10.36 -9.13 17.95
N MET A 77 10.68 -8.84 16.70
CA MET A 77 11.93 -8.17 16.33
C MET A 77 11.97 -6.78 16.98
N PRO A 78 13.11 -6.36 17.57
CA PRO A 78 13.24 -5.02 18.12
C PRO A 78 12.95 -3.95 17.05
N ALA A 79 12.08 -2.99 17.36
CA ALA A 79 11.68 -1.95 16.40
C ALA A 79 12.88 -1.14 15.87
N THR A 80 13.87 -0.87 16.73
CA THR A 80 15.11 -0.19 16.35
C THR A 80 15.92 -1.00 15.33
N GLN A 81 15.95 -2.33 15.46
CA GLN A 81 16.60 -3.22 14.50
C GLN A 81 15.83 -3.24 13.18
N SER A 82 14.50 -3.39 13.24
CA SER A 82 13.62 -3.39 12.06
C SER A 82 13.79 -2.12 11.23
N VAL A 83 13.69 -0.96 11.87
CA VAL A 83 13.84 0.36 11.22
C VAL A 83 15.26 0.54 10.67
N ARG A 84 16.30 0.14 11.42
CA ARG A 84 17.69 0.24 10.92
C ARG A 84 17.89 -0.57 9.64
N CYS A 85 17.37 -1.79 9.58
CA CYS A 85 17.45 -2.63 8.39
C CYS A 85 16.70 -1.99 7.21
N LEU A 86 15.48 -1.48 7.44
CA LEU A 86 14.70 -0.77 6.43
C LEU A 86 15.43 0.47 5.92
N THR A 87 15.88 1.36 6.80
CA THR A 87 16.62 2.58 6.44
C THR A 87 17.87 2.26 5.64
N THR A 88 18.59 1.19 5.98
CA THR A 88 19.76 0.73 5.21
C THR A 88 19.38 0.29 3.80
N ALA A 89 18.30 -0.49 3.67
CA ALA A 89 17.77 -0.95 2.38
C ALA A 89 17.32 0.24 1.50
N VAL A 90 16.53 1.16 2.06
CA VAL A 90 16.07 2.38 1.37
C VAL A 90 17.28 3.19 0.89
N ARG A 91 18.25 3.44 1.77
CA ARG A 91 19.47 4.18 1.41
C ARG A 91 20.20 3.53 0.24
N ARG A 92 20.45 2.22 0.29
CA ARG A 92 21.16 1.51 -0.78
C ARG A 92 20.44 1.61 -2.13
N LEU A 93 19.11 1.44 -2.15
CA LEU A 93 18.31 1.56 -3.36
C LEU A 93 18.31 3.01 -3.90
N ARG A 94 18.15 4.01 -3.04
CA ARG A 94 18.22 5.43 -3.42
C ARG A 94 19.61 5.80 -3.95
N THR A 95 20.68 5.31 -3.32
CA THR A 95 22.06 5.51 -3.81
C THR A 95 22.30 4.84 -5.17
N ALA A 96 21.64 3.72 -5.46
CA ALA A 96 21.68 3.10 -6.77
C ALA A 96 20.86 3.85 -7.84
N GLY A 97 20.05 4.84 -7.45
CA GLY A 97 19.23 5.64 -8.36
C GLY A 97 17.76 5.20 -8.46
N ALA A 98 17.35 4.16 -7.73
CA ALA A 98 15.96 3.72 -7.72
C ALA A 98 15.10 4.65 -6.86
N GLU A 99 13.88 4.99 -7.30
CA GLU A 99 12.86 5.54 -6.43
C GLU A 99 12.37 4.49 -5.44
N VAL A 100 12.01 4.88 -4.21
CA VAL A 100 11.61 3.93 -3.16
C VAL A 100 10.30 4.34 -2.52
N VAL A 101 9.32 3.44 -2.58
CA VAL A 101 8.02 3.58 -1.91
C VAL A 101 7.87 2.46 -0.88
N VAL A 102 7.68 2.83 0.38
CA VAL A 102 7.49 1.88 1.49
C VAL A 102 6.01 1.86 1.88
N GLY A 103 5.38 0.70 1.73
CA GLY A 103 4.14 0.37 2.41
C GLY A 103 4.45 0.01 3.86
N THR A 104 4.10 0.89 4.80
CA THR A 104 4.48 0.71 6.21
C THR A 104 3.73 -0.45 6.87
N CYS A 105 4.20 -0.85 8.06
CA CYS A 105 3.64 -1.94 8.83
C CYS A 105 2.10 -1.78 8.97
N PRO A 106 1.31 -2.78 8.52
CA PRO A 106 -0.13 -2.72 8.66
C PRO A 106 -0.56 -2.84 10.13
N ASP A 107 -1.77 -2.38 10.43
CA ASP A 107 -2.34 -2.50 11.77
C ASP A 107 -2.74 -3.95 12.06
N LEU A 108 -1.93 -4.68 12.83
CA LEU A 108 -2.21 -6.09 13.15
C LEU A 108 -3.38 -6.28 14.12
N GLY A 109 -3.91 -5.20 14.70
CA GLY A 109 -5.13 -5.24 15.50
C GLY A 109 -6.41 -5.46 14.68
N THR A 110 -6.33 -5.40 13.35
CA THR A 110 -7.48 -5.73 12.47
C THR A 110 -7.59 -7.23 12.16
N ILE A 111 -6.60 -8.04 12.57
CA ILE A 111 -6.57 -9.48 12.31
C ILE A 111 -7.56 -10.18 13.25
N GLU A 112 -8.59 -10.80 12.66
CA GLU A 112 -9.77 -11.36 13.35
C GLU A 112 -9.47 -12.37 14.49
N PRO A 113 -8.45 -13.26 14.38
CA PRO A 113 -8.12 -14.23 15.44
C PRO A 113 -7.57 -13.61 16.73
N VAL A 114 -7.26 -12.30 16.77
CA VAL A 114 -6.64 -11.65 17.93
C VAL A 114 -7.71 -11.02 18.82
N TYR A 115 -7.90 -11.56 20.03
CA TYR A 115 -8.84 -11.04 21.04
C TYR A 115 -8.21 -9.96 21.94
N GLN A 116 -9.04 -9.26 22.71
CA GLN A 116 -8.55 -8.33 23.73
C GLN A 116 -7.90 -9.09 24.89
N PRO A 117 -6.83 -8.54 25.52
CA PRO A 117 -6.21 -7.23 25.29
C PRO A 117 -5.12 -7.24 24.19
N LEU A 118 -4.78 -8.40 23.64
CA LEU A 118 -3.71 -8.55 22.64
C LEU A 118 -3.96 -7.74 21.38
N ARG A 119 -5.23 -7.59 20.97
CA ARG A 119 -5.63 -6.76 19.84
C ARG A 119 -5.18 -5.32 19.98
N TRP A 120 -5.39 -4.73 21.17
CA TRP A 120 -4.97 -3.36 21.46
C TRP A 120 -3.44 -3.22 21.43
N LEU A 121 -2.74 -4.21 21.98
CA LEU A 121 -1.28 -4.20 22.00
C LEU A 121 -0.71 -4.33 20.58
N ALA A 122 -1.23 -5.26 19.78
CA ALA A 122 -0.84 -5.48 18.39
C ALA A 122 -1.00 -4.18 17.58
N ARG A 123 -2.16 -3.52 17.70
CA ARG A 123 -2.45 -2.21 17.10
C ARG A 123 -1.46 -1.14 17.51
N ARG A 124 -1.14 -1.05 18.80
CA ARG A 124 -0.19 -0.04 19.30
C ARG A 124 1.21 -0.28 18.76
N VAL A 125 1.70 -1.52 18.83
CA VAL A 125 3.06 -1.88 18.40
C VAL A 125 3.22 -1.70 16.89
N SER A 126 2.24 -2.14 16.09
CA SER A 126 2.31 -1.99 14.64
C SER A 126 2.31 -0.52 14.20
N ARG A 127 1.50 0.33 14.84
CA ARG A 127 1.47 1.79 14.56
C ARG A 127 2.75 2.49 14.95
N GLN A 128 3.33 2.11 16.09
CA GLN A 128 4.63 2.64 16.52
C GLN A 128 5.73 2.26 15.52
N LEU A 129 5.73 1.00 15.04
CA LEU A 129 6.66 0.57 14.01
C LEU A 129 6.42 1.34 12.70
N ALA A 130 5.18 1.47 12.26
CA ALA A 130 4.84 2.21 11.04
C ALA A 130 5.32 3.67 11.07
N ALA A 131 5.12 4.37 12.19
CA ALA A 131 5.61 5.73 12.36
C ALA A 131 7.15 5.81 12.28
N ALA A 132 7.86 4.88 12.93
CA ALA A 132 9.31 4.83 12.89
C ALA A 132 9.86 4.48 11.48
N GLN A 133 9.17 3.59 10.75
CA GLN A 133 9.48 3.29 9.35
C GLN A 133 9.28 4.51 8.45
N THR A 134 8.23 5.31 8.66
CA THR A 134 8.02 6.57 7.93
C THR A 134 9.18 7.53 8.12
N ILE A 135 9.59 7.79 9.37
CA ILE A 135 10.71 8.68 9.68
C ILE A 135 11.97 8.18 8.96
N GLY A 136 12.35 6.92 9.21
CA GLY A 136 13.59 6.35 8.69
C GLY A 136 13.62 6.18 7.16
N THR A 137 12.46 6.15 6.49
CA THR A 137 12.37 6.09 5.02
C THR A 137 12.48 7.49 4.41
N VAL A 138 11.72 8.45 4.95
CA VAL A 138 11.68 9.82 4.43
C VAL A 138 13.04 10.50 4.57
N GLU A 139 13.76 10.25 5.67
CA GLU A 139 15.12 10.77 5.88
C GLU A 139 16.13 10.25 4.85
N GLN A 140 15.88 9.10 4.22
CA GLN A 140 16.72 8.54 3.16
C GLN A 140 16.23 8.94 1.76
N GLY A 141 15.23 9.81 1.66
CA GLY A 141 14.67 10.26 0.38
C GLY A 141 13.69 9.29 -0.27
N GLY A 142 13.16 8.32 0.48
CA GLY A 142 12.03 7.50 0.05
C GLY A 142 10.68 8.15 0.39
N ARG A 143 9.59 7.58 -0.13
CA ARG A 143 8.21 7.94 0.22
C ARG A 143 7.55 6.80 0.99
N THR A 144 6.63 7.11 1.88
CA THR A 144 5.85 6.08 2.57
C THR A 144 4.37 6.20 2.31
N VAL A 145 3.71 5.06 2.16
CA VAL A 145 2.25 4.95 2.13
C VAL A 145 1.84 4.18 3.37
N SER A 146 1.01 4.80 4.19
CA SER A 146 0.41 4.11 5.32
C SER A 146 -0.53 3.05 4.82
N LEU A 147 -0.16 1.79 5.03
CA LEU A 147 -1.06 0.65 4.88
C LEU A 147 -1.88 0.44 6.17
N GLY A 148 -1.98 1.45 7.04
CA GLY A 148 -2.74 1.39 8.29
C GLY A 148 -4.17 0.88 8.05
N ASP A 149 -4.65 0.02 8.95
CA ASP A 149 -5.89 -0.77 8.81
C ASP A 149 -6.06 -1.53 7.47
N LEU A 150 -5.05 -1.59 6.59
CA LEU A 150 -4.95 -2.20 5.23
C LEU A 150 -6.11 -1.88 4.23
N LEU A 151 -7.20 -1.24 4.67
CA LEU A 151 -8.46 -0.83 3.99
C LEU A 151 -9.32 0.10 4.91
N GLY A 152 -8.77 0.72 5.96
CA GLY A 152 -9.57 1.61 6.82
C GLY A 152 -10.83 0.93 7.39
N PRO A 153 -11.97 1.65 7.55
CA PRO A 153 -13.23 1.08 8.03
C PRO A 153 -13.75 -0.09 7.19
N GLU A 154 -13.35 -0.21 5.92
CA GLU A 154 -13.85 -1.26 5.02
C GLU A 154 -13.28 -2.64 5.37
N PHE A 155 -12.00 -2.77 5.79
CA PHE A 155 -11.48 -4.04 6.34
C PHE A 155 -12.15 -4.43 7.65
N ALA A 156 -12.41 -3.44 8.51
CA ALA A 156 -13.09 -3.67 9.79
C ALA A 156 -14.57 -4.03 9.59
N ALA A 157 -15.21 -3.49 8.55
CA ALA A 157 -16.60 -3.77 8.20
C ALA A 157 -16.76 -5.11 7.44
N ASN A 158 -15.82 -5.45 6.56
CA ASN A 158 -15.88 -6.63 5.68
C ASN A 158 -14.63 -7.54 5.79
N PRO A 159 -14.25 -8.00 7.01
CA PRO A 159 -13.02 -8.79 7.19
C PRO A 159 -13.04 -10.11 6.39
N ARG A 160 -14.22 -10.72 6.24
CA ARG A 160 -14.42 -12.01 5.54
C ARG A 160 -14.19 -11.95 4.02
N GLU A 161 -14.34 -10.78 3.41
CA GLU A 161 -14.15 -10.58 1.96
C GLU A 161 -12.72 -10.19 1.64
N LEU A 162 -12.08 -9.47 2.56
CA LEU A 162 -10.81 -8.80 2.34
C LEU A 162 -9.62 -9.59 2.90
N PHE A 163 -9.85 -10.57 3.77
CA PHE A 163 -8.86 -11.60 4.15
C PHE A 163 -9.09 -12.91 3.40
N GLY A 164 -8.00 -13.63 3.16
CA GLY A 164 -8.04 -15.00 2.69
C GLY A 164 -8.57 -15.95 3.78
N PRO A 165 -8.71 -17.25 3.45
CA PRO A 165 -9.27 -18.24 4.37
C PRO A 165 -8.46 -18.45 5.66
N ASP A 166 -7.22 -17.96 5.72
CA ASP A 166 -6.37 -18.00 6.91
C ASP A 166 -6.60 -16.83 7.88
N ASN A 167 -7.50 -15.90 7.53
CA ASN A 167 -7.83 -14.68 8.30
C ASN A 167 -6.59 -13.84 8.64
N TYR A 168 -5.50 -13.97 7.87
CA TYR A 168 -4.23 -13.30 8.12
C TYR A 168 -3.68 -12.65 6.86
N HIS A 169 -3.69 -13.35 5.73
CA HIS A 169 -3.25 -12.80 4.46
C HIS A 169 -4.40 -12.08 3.74
N PRO A 170 -4.14 -10.94 3.07
CA PRO A 170 -5.17 -10.30 2.26
C PRO A 170 -5.72 -11.25 1.18
N SER A 171 -7.02 -11.15 0.90
CA SER A 171 -7.64 -11.77 -0.25
C SER A 171 -7.18 -11.08 -1.54
N ALA A 172 -7.61 -11.58 -2.70
CA ALA A 172 -7.36 -10.89 -3.97
C ALA A 172 -7.88 -9.45 -3.96
N GLU A 173 -9.02 -9.20 -3.30
CA GLU A 173 -9.61 -7.87 -3.15
C GLU A 173 -8.84 -7.01 -2.13
N GLY A 174 -8.38 -7.63 -1.04
CA GLY A 174 -7.47 -6.99 -0.09
C GLY A 174 -6.17 -6.52 -0.75
N TYR A 175 -5.58 -7.35 -1.61
CA TYR A 175 -4.39 -7.00 -2.39
C TYR A 175 -4.66 -5.93 -3.44
N ALA A 176 -5.81 -5.99 -4.14
CA ALA A 176 -6.24 -4.94 -5.05
C ALA A 176 -6.32 -3.59 -4.33
N THR A 177 -6.85 -3.57 -3.11
CA THR A 177 -6.99 -2.31 -2.39
C THR A 177 -5.66 -1.77 -1.86
N ALA A 178 -4.80 -2.64 -1.34
CA ALA A 178 -3.43 -2.24 -0.98
C ALA A 178 -2.67 -1.69 -2.21
N ALA A 179 -2.81 -2.33 -3.38
CA ALA A 179 -2.21 -1.85 -4.61
C ALA A 179 -2.76 -0.47 -5.03
N MET A 180 -4.08 -0.27 -4.94
CA MET A 180 -4.72 1.01 -5.26
C MET A 180 -4.33 2.15 -4.31
N ALA A 181 -3.97 1.85 -3.06
CA ALA A 181 -3.45 2.85 -2.13
C ALA A 181 -2.01 3.29 -2.49
N VAL A 182 -1.19 2.36 -2.99
CA VAL A 182 0.23 2.60 -3.31
C VAL A 182 0.42 3.18 -4.72
N LEU A 183 -0.42 2.78 -5.68
CA LEU A 183 -0.30 3.17 -7.09
C LEU A 183 -0.22 4.70 -7.31
N PRO A 184 -1.02 5.55 -6.62
CA PRO A 184 -0.89 6.99 -6.74
C PRO A 184 0.49 7.54 -6.40
N THR A 185 1.13 6.98 -5.36
CA THR A 185 2.47 7.39 -4.93
C THR A 185 3.54 6.89 -5.91
N LEU A 186 3.35 5.70 -6.48
CA LEU A 186 4.21 5.20 -7.57
C LEU A 186 4.17 6.10 -8.81
N CYS A 187 2.97 6.46 -9.28
CA CYS A 187 2.86 7.36 -10.43
C CYS A 187 3.49 8.72 -10.15
N ALA A 188 3.29 9.24 -8.93
CA ALA A 188 3.86 10.53 -8.53
C ALA A 188 5.38 10.51 -8.34
N VAL A 189 5.98 9.37 -7.97
CA VAL A 189 7.44 9.29 -7.80
C VAL A 189 8.16 9.16 -9.15
N LEU A 190 7.48 8.58 -10.14
CA LEU A 190 7.98 8.44 -11.52
C LEU A 190 7.60 9.62 -12.43
N GLY A 191 6.99 10.68 -11.89
CA GLY A 191 6.60 11.86 -12.68
C GLY A 191 5.51 11.59 -13.73
N LEU A 192 4.69 10.55 -13.54
CA LEU A 192 3.64 10.16 -14.50
C LEU A 192 2.33 10.94 -14.33
N TRP A 193 2.23 11.77 -13.29
CA TRP A 193 1.13 12.72 -13.14
C TRP A 193 1.64 14.15 -13.24
N PRO A 194 0.83 15.06 -13.82
CA PRO A 194 1.17 16.48 -13.80
C PRO A 194 1.37 16.92 -12.35
N GLU A 195 2.52 17.50 -12.04
CA GLU A 195 2.77 18.11 -10.73
C GLU A 195 1.66 19.14 -10.49
N SER A 196 0.77 18.82 -9.56
CA SER A 196 -0.09 19.85 -8.99
C SER A 196 0.80 20.67 -8.07
N ASP A 197 1.45 21.70 -8.61
CA ASP A 197 2.28 22.68 -7.89
C ASP A 197 1.52 23.49 -6.82
N ARG A 198 0.26 23.12 -6.58
CA ARG A 198 -0.62 23.71 -5.58
C ARG A 198 -0.98 22.63 -4.58
N LEU A 199 -0.64 22.87 -3.32
CA LEU A 199 -1.31 22.25 -2.18
C LEU A 199 -2.80 22.50 -2.38
N ASP A 200 -3.53 21.51 -2.85
CA ASP A 200 -4.94 21.65 -3.10
C ASP A 200 -5.61 21.66 -1.73
N GLY A 201 -5.93 22.83 -1.17
CA GLY A 201 -6.53 22.95 0.16
C GLY A 201 -7.90 22.24 0.30
N SER A 202 -8.49 21.79 -0.82
CA SER A 202 -9.66 20.90 -0.82
C SER A 202 -9.30 19.44 -0.50
N ARG A 203 -8.05 19.04 -0.78
CA ARG A 203 -7.40 17.82 -0.30
C ARG A 203 -6.72 18.18 1.02
N ARG A 204 -6.87 17.35 2.05
CA ARG A 204 -6.13 17.54 3.32
C ARG A 204 -4.63 17.30 3.05
N GLU A 205 -3.93 18.32 2.56
CA GLU A 205 -2.49 18.31 2.34
C GLU A 205 -1.84 19.23 3.38
N ASP A 206 -1.05 18.65 4.29
CA ASP A 206 -0.43 19.38 5.41
C ASP A 206 1.10 19.27 5.32
N ILE A 207 1.81 20.39 5.53
CA ILE A 207 3.26 20.37 5.77
C ILE A 207 3.50 20.33 7.27
N LEU A 208 4.09 19.23 7.76
CA LEU A 208 4.30 18.99 9.18
C LEU A 208 5.74 18.56 9.44
N PRO A 209 6.27 18.72 10.68
CA PRO A 209 7.51 18.07 11.05
C PRO A 209 7.40 16.56 10.80
N VAL A 210 8.47 15.92 10.29
CA VAL A 210 8.45 14.50 9.87
C VAL A 210 7.86 13.58 10.95
N ALA A 211 8.23 13.78 12.22
CA ALA A 211 7.71 12.98 13.34
C ALA A 211 6.18 13.13 13.53
N LYS A 212 5.64 14.34 13.32
CA LYS A 212 4.20 14.61 13.42
C LYS A 212 3.45 14.02 12.22
N ALA A 213 4.00 14.18 11.01
CA ALA A 213 3.47 13.54 9.80
C ALA A 213 3.44 12.01 9.94
N ALA A 214 4.51 11.41 10.46
CA ALA A 214 4.61 9.97 10.70
C ALA A 214 3.58 9.46 11.72
N SER A 215 3.41 10.16 12.85
CA SER A 215 2.42 9.80 13.86
C SER A 215 0.98 9.87 13.32
N GLN A 216 0.69 10.88 12.50
CA GLN A 216 -0.63 11.03 11.86
C GLN A 216 -0.86 9.97 10.78
N ALA A 217 0.12 9.74 9.90
CA ALA A 217 0.04 8.72 8.87
C ALA A 217 -0.12 7.31 9.46
N ALA A 218 0.55 6.99 10.57
CA ALA A 218 0.39 5.70 11.25
C ALA A 218 -1.04 5.44 11.77
N ARG A 219 -1.88 6.48 11.89
CA ARG A 219 -3.27 6.37 12.35
C ARG A 219 -4.29 6.37 11.20
N GLU A 220 -3.90 6.82 10.01
CA GLU A 220 -4.79 7.06 8.88
C GLU A 220 -4.32 6.27 7.64
N ALA A 221 -5.19 5.37 7.16
CA ALA A 221 -4.94 4.52 6.00
C ALA A 221 -4.82 5.33 4.71
N GLY A 222 -3.92 4.94 3.80
CA GLY A 222 -3.75 5.59 2.49
C GLY A 222 -3.09 6.97 2.56
N THR A 223 -2.60 7.37 3.73
CA THR A 223 -1.85 8.61 3.90
C THR A 223 -0.43 8.43 3.35
N GLU A 224 -0.05 9.28 2.39
CA GLU A 224 1.29 9.36 1.83
C GLU A 224 2.11 10.40 2.61
N VAL A 225 3.37 10.06 2.90
CA VAL A 225 4.36 10.99 3.47
C VAL A 225 5.57 11.05 2.55
N THR A 226 5.94 12.26 2.15
CA THR A 226 7.14 12.55 1.36
C THR A 226 7.98 13.64 2.04
N GLY A 227 9.30 13.56 1.91
CA GLY A 227 10.19 14.62 2.35
C GLY A 227 9.94 15.90 1.54
N ALA A 228 9.99 17.04 2.22
CA ALA A 228 10.00 18.36 1.58
C ALA A 228 11.39 18.99 1.76
N ARG A 229 11.54 19.91 2.71
CA ARG A 229 12.84 20.39 3.22
C ARG A 229 12.98 19.94 4.65
N ALA A 230 14.09 19.30 5.01
CA ALA A 230 14.34 18.92 6.41
C ALA A 230 14.14 20.14 7.34
N PRO A 231 13.41 20.01 8.47
CA PRO A 231 12.83 18.81 9.09
C PRO A 231 11.34 18.53 8.73
N TRP A 232 10.87 18.98 7.57
CA TRP A 232 9.46 18.96 7.17
C TRP A 232 9.13 17.84 6.17
N ALA A 233 7.94 17.27 6.32
CA ALA A 233 7.34 16.31 5.40
C ALA A 233 5.98 16.83 4.92
N LEU A 234 5.66 16.54 3.66
CA LEU A 234 4.35 16.73 3.09
C LEU A 234 3.51 15.48 3.35
N LEU A 235 2.36 15.70 3.98
CA LEU A 235 1.35 14.69 4.28
C LEU A 235 0.22 14.81 3.26
N LYS A 236 -0.05 13.76 2.48
CA LYS A 236 -1.17 13.72 1.52
C LYS A 236 -2.19 12.67 1.94
N HIS A 237 -3.41 13.12 2.23
CA HIS A 237 -4.53 12.23 2.51
C HIS A 237 -5.27 11.85 1.23
N ARG A 238 -4.96 10.68 0.67
CA ARG A 238 -5.65 10.19 -0.54
C ARG A 238 -6.91 9.40 -0.16
N ARG A 239 -7.93 10.09 0.36
CA ARG A 239 -9.26 9.49 0.56
C ARG A 239 -9.94 9.25 -0.77
N ARG A 240 -10.52 8.06 -0.94
CA ARG A 240 -11.39 7.72 -2.07
C ARG A 240 -12.62 8.62 -2.05
N ARG A 241 -12.82 9.45 -3.08
CA ARG A 241 -14.13 10.06 -3.33
C ARG A 241 -14.97 9.01 -4.04
N ARG A 242 -16.03 8.51 -3.40
CA ARG A 242 -17.04 7.71 -4.12
C ARG A 242 -17.61 8.59 -5.21
N LEU A 243 -17.46 8.18 -6.47
CA LEU A 243 -18.42 8.58 -7.48
C LEU A 243 -19.76 7.98 -7.01
N PRO A 244 -20.83 8.78 -6.88
CA PRO A 244 -22.14 8.22 -6.59
C PRO A 244 -22.38 7.12 -7.61
N ALA A 245 -22.78 5.94 -7.13
CA ALA A 245 -23.21 4.86 -8.01
C ALA A 245 -24.23 5.50 -8.97
N SER A 246 -23.91 5.48 -10.27
CA SER A 246 -24.87 5.83 -11.30
C SER A 246 -26.16 5.10 -10.95
N ALA A 247 -27.21 5.87 -10.66
CA ALA A 247 -28.51 5.35 -10.32
C ALA A 247 -28.80 4.21 -11.28
N GLN A 248 -29.06 3.03 -10.72
CA GLN A 248 -29.50 1.87 -11.47
C GLN A 248 -30.59 2.37 -12.42
N THR A 249 -30.31 2.37 -13.71
CA THR A 249 -31.33 2.58 -14.72
C THR A 249 -32.27 1.40 -14.55
N GLU A 250 -33.39 1.64 -13.87
CA GLU A 250 -34.51 0.70 -13.86
C GLU A 250 -34.77 0.31 -15.32
N PRO A 251 -34.82 -0.99 -15.65
CA PRO A 251 -35.25 -1.40 -16.97
C PRO A 251 -36.70 -0.93 -17.15
N ALA A 252 -36.91 -0.11 -18.17
CA ALA A 252 -38.24 0.37 -18.55
C ALA A 252 -39.20 -0.83 -18.70
N PRO A 253 -40.45 -0.74 -18.22
CA PRO A 253 -41.41 -1.82 -18.38
C PRO A 253 -41.64 -2.07 -19.88
N SER A 254 -41.33 -3.28 -20.32
CA SER A 254 -41.61 -3.75 -21.67
C SER A 254 -43.13 -3.78 -21.88
N SER A 255 -43.64 -2.82 -22.64
CA SER A 255 -45.00 -2.89 -23.20
C SER A 255 -45.03 -3.95 -24.29
N HIS A 256 -45.51 -5.15 -23.96
CA HIS A 256 -45.94 -6.11 -24.96
C HIS A 256 -47.21 -5.61 -25.65
N PRO A 257 -47.24 -5.49 -26.99
CA PRO A 257 -48.50 -5.30 -27.71
C PRO A 257 -49.18 -6.67 -27.82
N ASP A 258 -50.36 -6.79 -27.20
CA ASP A 258 -51.20 -7.97 -27.33
C ASP A 258 -51.78 -8.00 -28.76
N ALA A 259 -51.27 -8.94 -29.56
CA ALA A 259 -51.73 -9.16 -30.93
C ALA A 259 -53.05 -9.95 -30.90
N ALA A 260 -54.13 -9.27 -31.25
CA ALA A 260 -55.44 -9.85 -31.46
C ALA A 260 -55.48 -10.77 -32.69
N HIS A 261 -55.70 -12.08 -32.51
CA HIS A 261 -56.34 -13.04 -33.43
C HIS A 261 -57.18 -13.96 -32.52
N GLY A 262 -58.48 -14.23 -32.63
CA GLY A 262 -59.42 -14.20 -33.75
C GLY A 262 -59.98 -15.62 -33.96
N HIS A 263 -61.23 -15.87 -33.53
CA HIS A 263 -62.22 -16.92 -33.95
C HIS A 263 -62.88 -17.66 -32.77
N THR A 264 -64.19 -17.44 -32.58
CA THR A 264 -65.31 -18.08 -33.30
C THR A 264 -66.55 -17.22 -33.21
#